data_AF-X5F8S0-F1
#
_entry.id   AF-X5F8S0-F1
#
_cell.length_a   1.000
_cell.length_b   1.000
_cell.length_c   1.000
_cell.angle_alpha   90.00
_cell.angle_beta   90.00
_cell.angle_gamma   90.00
#
_symmetry.space_group_name_H-M   'P 1'
#
loop_
_entity.id
_entity.type
_entity.pdbx_description
1 polymer ?
#
loop_
_entity_poly.entity_id
_entity_poly.type
_entity_poly.pdbx_seq_one_letter_code
_entity_poly.pdbx_strand_id
1 'polypeptide(L)'
;MLISAVELAGLQLPKLPNSRQGIEYHAKKNNWPFEEVVGQARGGKLKKYLVSALPSEIQAAIQEKQAATLLAKVPMLPAEVKKPLRQNKKMRQLGLIPCEEGLARLDDRQTETAHARCAIVAYVLPLHELAGMPIKKAVAFVAAEAAAGRLPEDVAKLIPLANARNNGERSLSEPTLYRWVRAYRAASDSMSRLLALAPVKTREKTPLLAIDWLPYFLMFYQRPNKPTMMAAAKKLAQWYLEQGKIEQMPSYDQIQTVMKRLPEHMKERGRRTGSAYKALLPYIDRDWTALKPNDV
;
A
#
# COMPACT_ATOMS: atom_id res chain seq x y z
N MET A 1 26.69 21.27 14.66
CA MET A 1 25.63 22.25 14.37
C MET A 1 25.98 23.53 15.10
N LEU A 2 25.91 24.68 14.42
CA LEU A 2 26.20 26.00 14.98
C LEU A 2 24.89 26.76 15.09
N ILE A 3 24.61 27.34 16.26
CA ILE A 3 23.37 28.08 16.54
C ILE A 3 23.69 29.50 17.04
N SER A 4 22.95 30.49 16.57
CA SER A 4 23.14 31.88 16.98
C SER A 4 22.40 32.20 18.29
N ALA A 5 22.82 33.27 18.99
CA ALA A 5 22.11 33.76 20.16
C ALA A 5 20.66 34.16 19.87
N VAL A 6 20.37 34.63 18.64
CA VAL A 6 19.01 35.02 18.23
C VAL A 6 18.12 33.79 18.05
N GLU A 7 18.65 32.74 17.42
CA GLU A 7 17.92 31.47 17.24
C GLU A 7 17.67 30.79 18.59
N LEU A 8 18.65 30.79 19.51
CA LEU A 8 18.46 30.27 20.87
C LEU A 8 17.40 31.05 21.66
N ALA A 9 17.33 32.38 21.50
CA ALA A 9 16.29 33.20 22.13
C ALA A 9 14.91 32.87 21.57
N GLY A 10 14.82 32.60 20.26
CA GLY A 10 13.59 32.20 19.59
C GLY A 10 13.04 30.85 20.05
N LEU A 11 13.88 29.96 20.59
CA LEU A 11 13.45 28.64 21.09
C LEU A 11 12.76 28.70 22.47
N GLN A 12 12.84 29.83 23.18
CA GLN A 12 12.20 30.07 24.50
C GLN A 12 12.38 28.89 25.46
N LEU A 13 13.64 28.50 25.68
CA LEU A 13 13.98 27.36 26.52
C LEU A 13 13.86 27.76 28.01
N PRO A 14 13.20 26.97 28.86
CA PRO A 14 12.81 27.39 30.22
C PRO A 14 14.00 27.69 31.17
N LYS A 15 15.21 27.20 30.84
CA LYS A 15 16.44 27.45 31.61
C LYS A 15 17.38 28.47 30.95
N LEU A 16 16.95 29.11 29.86
CA LEU A 16 17.73 30.13 29.18
C LEU A 16 16.94 31.45 29.11
N PRO A 17 17.64 32.59 29.14
CA PRO A 17 17.00 33.87 28.94
C PRO A 17 16.43 33.99 27.51
N ASN A 18 15.28 34.64 27.38
CA ASN A 18 14.55 34.78 26.11
C ASN A 18 15.01 35.99 25.27
N SER A 19 16.09 36.66 25.68
CA SER A 19 16.66 37.81 24.95
C SER A 19 18.05 37.48 24.43
N ARG A 20 18.37 37.98 23.23
CA ARG A 20 19.71 37.83 22.64
C ARG A 20 20.81 38.24 23.62
N GLN A 21 20.66 39.40 24.26
CA GLN A 21 21.63 39.95 25.22
C GLN A 21 21.77 39.05 26.45
N GLY A 22 20.66 38.50 26.95
CA GLY A 22 20.68 37.56 28.07
C GLY A 22 21.43 36.27 27.73
N ILE A 23 21.27 35.76 26.51
CA ILE A 23 21.96 34.55 26.06
C ILE A 23 23.45 34.81 25.88
N GLU A 24 23.83 35.95 25.31
CA GLU A 24 25.24 36.34 25.21
C GLU A 24 25.90 36.49 26.60
N TYR A 25 25.17 37.05 27.59
CA TYR A 25 25.63 37.11 28.97
C TYR A 25 25.76 35.73 29.61
N HIS A 26 24.75 34.86 29.43
CA HIS A 26 24.76 33.50 29.94
C HIS A 26 25.87 32.65 29.32
N ALA A 27 26.14 32.82 28.03
CA ALA A 27 27.22 32.15 27.32
C ALA A 27 28.59 32.63 27.79
N LYS A 28 28.75 33.93 28.09
CA LYS A 28 29.98 34.46 28.71
C LYS A 28 30.19 33.91 30.13
N LYS A 29 29.14 33.87 30.94
CA LYS A 29 29.20 33.36 32.32
C LYS A 29 29.59 31.88 32.39
N ASN A 30 29.16 31.09 31.41
CA ASN A 30 29.40 29.65 31.33
C ASN A 30 30.50 29.25 30.32
N ASN A 31 31.28 30.22 29.81
CA ASN A 31 32.39 30.02 28.88
C ASN A 31 32.06 29.10 27.68
N TRP A 32 30.93 29.35 27.01
CA TRP A 32 30.56 28.54 25.85
C TRP A 32 31.49 28.81 24.66
N PRO A 33 31.99 27.75 23.99
CA PRO A 33 32.81 27.92 22.80
C PRO A 33 31.96 28.50 21.67
N PHE A 34 32.49 29.54 21.02
CA PHE A 34 31.84 30.22 19.92
C PHE A 34 32.78 30.33 18.71
N GLU A 35 32.21 30.27 17.52
CA GLU A 35 32.87 30.58 16.25
C GLU A 35 32.30 31.89 15.70
N GLU A 36 33.17 32.77 15.24
CA GLU A 36 32.78 34.00 14.55
C GLU A 36 32.62 33.72 13.06
N VAL A 37 31.38 33.77 12.58
CA VAL A 37 31.06 33.56 11.16
C VAL A 37 30.70 34.90 10.53
N VAL A 38 31.16 35.14 9.31
CA VAL A 38 30.79 36.34 8.54
C VAL A 38 29.28 36.34 8.31
N GLY A 39 28.59 37.44 8.64
CA GLY A 39 27.14 37.50 8.57
C GLY A 39 26.54 38.88 8.81
N GLN A 40 25.22 39.00 8.64
CA GLN A 40 24.43 40.22 8.78
C GLN A 40 24.23 40.65 10.25
N ALA A 41 25.33 40.93 10.96
CA ALA A 41 25.31 41.58 12.27
C ALA A 41 25.99 42.96 12.19
N ARG A 42 25.72 43.82 13.19
CA ARG A 42 26.46 45.09 13.36
C ARG A 42 27.95 44.75 13.51
N GLY A 43 28.76 45.08 12.49
CA GLY A 43 30.19 44.73 12.42
C GLY A 43 30.54 43.51 11.55
N GLY A 44 29.61 42.94 10.79
CA GLY A 44 29.87 41.91 9.78
C GLY A 44 30.23 40.51 10.30
N LYS A 45 30.31 40.33 11.63
CA LYS A 45 30.64 39.05 12.29
C LYS A 45 29.54 38.65 13.26
N LEU A 46 29.10 37.40 13.17
CA LEU A 46 28.05 36.83 14.00
C LEU A 46 28.61 35.66 14.80
N LYS A 47 28.44 35.72 16.13
CA LYS A 47 28.87 34.65 17.04
C LYS A 47 27.88 33.50 16.96
N LYS A 48 28.36 32.31 16.62
CA LYS A 48 27.58 31.07 16.67
C LYS A 48 28.19 30.12 17.70
N TYR A 49 27.33 29.46 18.45
CA TYR A 49 27.71 28.50 19.49
C TYR A 49 27.58 27.08 18.95
N LEU A 50 28.53 26.23 19.33
CA LEU A 50 28.51 24.82 18.94
C LEU A 50 27.50 24.06 19.80
N VAL A 51 26.45 23.49 19.18
CA VAL A 51 25.36 22.80 19.90
C VAL A 51 25.89 21.61 20.73
N SER A 52 26.91 20.90 20.25
CA SER A 52 27.51 19.76 20.96
C SER A 52 28.37 20.15 22.17
N ALA A 53 28.75 21.41 22.30
CA ALA A 53 29.50 21.91 23.45
C ALA A 53 28.60 22.64 24.48
N LEU A 54 27.29 22.70 24.22
CA LEU A 54 26.31 23.19 25.20
C LEU A 54 26.07 22.12 26.28
N PRO A 55 25.69 22.52 27.51
CA PRO A 55 25.24 21.58 28.54
C PRO A 55 24.16 20.60 28.03
N SER A 56 24.22 19.33 28.45
CA SER A 56 23.33 18.25 27.99
C SER A 56 21.85 18.58 28.16
N GLU A 57 21.49 19.31 29.22
CA GLU A 57 20.13 19.78 29.47
C GLU A 57 19.62 20.74 28.39
N ILE A 58 20.49 21.62 27.89
CA ILE A 58 20.15 22.57 26.81
C ILE A 58 20.08 21.82 25.48
N GLN A 59 20.96 20.83 25.27
CA GLN A 59 20.89 19.99 24.06
C GLN A 59 19.56 19.23 23.98
N ALA A 60 19.12 18.61 25.08
CA ALA A 60 17.86 17.89 25.14
C ALA A 60 16.66 18.82 24.88
N ALA A 61 16.65 20.00 25.49
CA ALA A 61 15.57 20.97 25.29
C ALA A 61 15.52 21.56 23.86
N ILE A 62 16.68 21.77 23.24
CA ILE A 62 16.77 22.15 21.81
C ILE A 62 16.19 21.03 20.94
N GLN A 63 16.55 19.77 21.20
CA GLN A 63 16.06 18.62 20.45
C GLN A 63 14.54 18.46 20.60
N GLU A 64 14.02 18.59 21.82
CA GLU A 64 12.58 18.45 22.10
C GLU A 64 11.75 19.54 21.40
N LYS A 65 12.18 20.81 21.46
CA LYS A 65 11.50 21.92 20.77
C LYS A 65 11.60 21.81 19.26
N GLN A 66 12.73 21.35 18.73
CA GLN A 66 12.87 21.08 17.29
C GLN A 66 11.95 19.92 16.86
N ALA A 67 11.86 18.84 17.65
CA ALA A 67 10.95 17.73 17.38
C ALA A 67 9.48 18.15 17.41
N ALA A 68 9.07 18.93 18.41
CA ALA A 68 7.70 19.45 18.52
C ALA A 68 7.35 20.41 17.36
N THR A 69 8.28 21.26 16.94
CA THR A 69 8.07 22.19 15.81
C THR A 69 7.97 21.46 14.48
N LEU A 70 8.72 20.36 14.32
CA LEU A 70 8.64 19.50 13.13
C LEU A 70 7.32 18.71 13.08
N LEU A 71 6.84 18.23 14.22
CA LEU A 71 5.52 17.56 14.32
C LEU A 71 4.37 18.52 14.02
N ALA A 72 4.47 19.78 14.43
CA ALA A 72 3.44 20.80 14.17
C ALA A 72 3.47 21.36 12.73
N LYS A 73 4.63 21.30 12.04
CA LYS A 73 4.82 21.72 10.64
C LYS A 73 4.80 20.54 9.67
N VAL A 74 3.92 19.57 9.85
CA VAL A 74 3.64 18.57 8.81
C VAL A 74 2.50 19.09 7.92
N PRO A 75 2.78 19.83 6.82
CA PRO A 75 1.95 19.72 5.64
C PRO A 75 2.21 18.35 5.03
N MET A 76 1.15 17.73 4.50
CA MET A 76 1.23 16.52 3.68
C MET A 76 2.30 16.66 2.58
N LEU A 77 3.10 15.60 2.43
CA LEU A 77 4.08 15.31 1.36
C LEU A 77 5.31 16.22 1.25
N PRO A 78 6.53 15.69 1.52
CA PRO A 78 7.76 16.29 1.04
C PRO A 78 8.12 15.78 -0.37
N ALA A 79 8.50 16.73 -1.22
CA ALA A 79 9.08 16.55 -2.54
C ALA A 79 10.39 15.73 -2.52
N GLU A 80 10.65 15.08 -3.65
CA GLU A 80 11.77 14.19 -3.94
C GLU A 80 13.14 14.75 -3.53
N VAL A 81 13.85 14.02 -2.66
CA VAL A 81 15.31 14.12 -2.53
C VAL A 81 15.93 12.95 -3.28
N LYS A 82 16.43 13.23 -4.49
CA LYS A 82 17.19 12.27 -5.30
C LYS A 82 18.52 11.94 -4.61
N LYS A 83 18.70 10.70 -4.19
CA LYS A 83 20.01 10.09 -3.89
C LYS A 83 20.34 9.04 -4.95
N PRO A 84 21.60 8.91 -5.39
CA PRO A 84 21.96 8.06 -6.52
C PRO A 84 21.85 6.57 -6.20
N LEU A 85 21.48 5.82 -7.24
CA LEU A 85 21.10 4.42 -7.24
C LEU A 85 22.25 3.47 -6.85
N ARG A 86 21.90 2.43 -6.09
CA ARG A 86 22.47 1.09 -6.28
C ARG A 86 21.39 0.17 -6.81
N GLN A 87 21.30 0.05 -8.14
CA GLN A 87 20.48 -0.98 -8.78
C GLN A 87 21.11 -2.34 -8.48
N ASN A 88 20.51 -3.10 -7.58
CA ASN A 88 20.80 -4.53 -7.50
C ASN A 88 19.98 -5.25 -8.57
N LYS A 89 20.69 -5.68 -9.63
CA LYS A 89 20.22 -6.45 -10.80
C LYS A 89 19.53 -7.80 -10.48
N LYS A 90 19.24 -8.10 -9.21
CA LYS A 90 18.44 -9.25 -8.76
C LYS A 90 16.95 -8.96 -8.54
N MET A 91 16.48 -7.71 -8.72
CA MET A 91 15.04 -7.38 -8.69
C MET A 91 14.29 -7.70 -10.01
N ARG A 92 14.95 -8.37 -10.97
CA ARG A 92 14.29 -8.94 -12.15
C ARG A 92 13.60 -10.27 -11.88
N GLN A 93 13.86 -10.94 -10.76
CA GLN A 93 13.18 -12.19 -10.42
C GLN A 93 11.80 -11.88 -9.82
N LEU A 94 10.82 -11.53 -10.68
CA LEU A 94 9.37 -11.83 -10.61
C LEU A 94 8.43 -10.82 -11.33
N GLY A 95 8.90 -9.78 -12.04
CA GLY A 95 7.98 -8.86 -12.74
C GLY A 95 8.62 -7.81 -13.64
N LEU A 96 8.75 -8.10 -14.93
CA LEU A 96 9.16 -7.19 -16.02
C LEU A 96 7.96 -6.43 -16.59
N ILE A 97 7.20 -5.75 -15.73
CA ILE A 97 6.07 -4.93 -16.16
C ILE A 97 6.39 -3.49 -15.75
N PRO A 98 6.29 -2.50 -16.66
CA PRO A 98 6.34 -1.08 -16.28
C PRO A 98 5.40 -0.81 -15.10
N CYS A 99 5.79 0.05 -14.15
CA CYS A 99 5.00 0.25 -12.93
C CYS A 99 3.54 0.63 -13.23
N GLU A 100 3.30 1.40 -14.30
CA GLU A 100 1.98 1.80 -14.78
C GLU A 100 1.10 0.61 -15.16
N GLU A 101 1.63 -0.32 -15.96
CA GLU A 101 0.90 -1.51 -16.38
C GLU A 101 0.69 -2.48 -15.20
N GLY A 102 1.62 -2.52 -14.26
CA GLY A 102 1.47 -3.28 -13.02
C GLY A 102 0.37 -2.72 -12.12
N LEU A 103 0.28 -1.39 -12.01
CA LEU A 103 -0.78 -0.70 -11.27
C LEU A 103 -2.15 -0.89 -11.93
N ALA A 104 -2.22 -0.82 -13.27
CA ALA A 104 -3.47 -1.03 -14.02
C ALA A 104 -4.07 -2.45 -13.84
N ARG A 105 -3.25 -3.43 -13.42
CA ARG A 105 -3.68 -4.81 -13.14
C ARG A 105 -4.13 -5.01 -11.70
N LEU A 106 -3.96 -4.02 -10.81
CA LEU A 106 -4.45 -4.11 -9.44
C LEU A 106 -5.96 -3.93 -9.39
N ASP A 107 -6.61 -4.79 -8.60
CA ASP A 107 -8.01 -4.65 -8.24
C ASP A 107 -8.18 -3.51 -7.22
N ASP A 108 -9.37 -2.90 -7.14
CA ASP A 108 -9.65 -1.74 -6.27
C ASP A 108 -9.26 -2.05 -4.81
N ARG A 109 -9.61 -3.25 -4.35
CA ARG A 109 -9.24 -3.72 -3.01
C ARG A 109 -7.73 -3.83 -2.81
N GLN A 110 -6.97 -4.23 -3.83
CA GLN A 110 -5.50 -4.30 -3.73
C GLN A 110 -4.90 -2.89 -3.67
N THR A 111 -5.45 -1.97 -4.45
CA THR A 111 -5.08 -0.56 -4.49
C THR A 111 -5.36 0.12 -3.15
N GLU A 112 -6.55 -0.02 -2.59
CA GLU A 112 -6.91 0.48 -1.25
C GLU A 112 -5.98 -0.08 -0.16
N THR A 113 -5.71 -1.40 -0.20
CA THR A 113 -4.78 -2.04 0.73
C THR A 113 -3.37 -1.44 0.59
N ALA A 114 -2.91 -1.19 -0.64
CA ALA A 114 -1.60 -0.59 -0.90
C ALA A 114 -1.51 0.83 -0.34
N HIS A 115 -2.54 1.66 -0.58
CA HIS A 115 -2.63 3.02 -0.05
C HIS A 115 -2.61 3.02 1.49
N ALA A 116 -3.39 2.16 2.12
CA ALA A 116 -3.41 2.02 3.58
C ALA A 116 -2.02 1.64 4.13
N ARG A 117 -1.32 0.70 3.49
CA ARG A 117 0.05 0.33 3.88
C ARG A 117 1.04 1.47 3.68
N CYS A 118 0.95 2.22 2.58
CA CYS A 118 1.79 3.39 2.33
C CYS A 118 1.59 4.47 3.40
N ALA A 119 0.34 4.75 3.79
CA ALA A 119 0.02 5.71 4.84
C ALA A 119 0.59 5.28 6.20
N ILE A 120 0.45 4.00 6.57
CA ILE A 120 1.04 3.48 7.81
C ILE A 120 2.58 3.58 7.77
N VAL A 121 3.22 3.28 6.64
CA VAL A 121 4.68 3.45 6.50
C VAL A 121 5.09 4.92 6.58
N ALA A 122 4.30 5.83 6.01
CA ALA A 122 4.52 7.28 6.11
C ALA A 122 4.40 7.79 7.54
N TYR A 123 3.66 7.12 8.42
CA TYR A 123 3.62 7.39 9.86
C TYR A 123 4.89 6.90 10.59
N VAL A 124 5.48 5.76 10.15
CA VAL A 124 6.69 5.19 10.77
C VAL A 124 7.96 5.97 10.42
N LEU A 125 8.10 6.42 9.16
CA LEU A 125 9.36 7.01 8.68
C LEU A 125 9.81 8.27 9.43
N PRO A 126 8.93 9.22 9.79
CA PRO A 126 9.31 10.39 10.59
C PRO A 126 9.94 10.03 11.95
N LEU A 127 9.50 8.95 12.60
CA LEU A 127 10.10 8.48 13.86
C LEU A 127 11.57 8.06 13.66
N HIS A 128 11.89 7.53 12.49
CA HIS A 128 13.25 7.19 12.14
C HIS A 128 14.06 8.40 11.69
N GLU A 129 13.51 9.21 10.79
CA GLU A 129 14.24 10.25 10.07
C GLU A 129 14.37 11.56 10.87
N LEU A 130 13.36 11.91 11.67
CA LEU A 130 13.34 13.15 12.44
C LEU A 130 13.73 12.91 13.90
N ALA A 131 13.22 11.85 14.52
CA ALA A 131 13.52 11.51 15.92
C ALA A 131 14.79 10.65 16.08
N GLY A 132 15.45 10.26 14.98
CA GLY A 132 16.70 9.49 15.02
C GLY A 132 16.55 8.07 15.57
N MET A 133 15.32 7.56 15.73
CA MET A 133 15.09 6.22 16.25
C MET A 133 15.57 5.17 15.23
N PRO A 134 16.25 4.09 15.63
CA PRO A 134 16.60 3.04 14.68
C PRO A 134 15.32 2.41 14.13
N ILE A 135 15.29 2.14 12.82
CA ILE A 135 14.07 1.78 12.09
C ILE A 135 13.31 0.59 12.70
N LYS A 136 14.02 -0.41 13.23
CA LYS A 136 13.42 -1.55 13.92
C LYS A 136 12.67 -1.12 15.18
N LYS A 137 13.24 -0.22 15.99
CA LYS A 137 12.58 0.31 17.19
C LYS A 137 11.37 1.17 16.83
N ALA A 138 11.45 1.97 15.76
CA ALA A 138 10.31 2.76 15.27
C ALA A 138 9.13 1.86 14.85
N VAL A 139 9.44 0.77 14.14
CA VAL A 139 8.43 -0.23 13.75
C VAL A 139 7.83 -0.94 14.96
N ALA A 140 8.67 -1.37 15.91
CA ALA A 140 8.21 -2.03 17.14
C ALA A 140 7.33 -1.09 17.98
N PHE A 141 7.69 0.19 18.08
CA PHE A 141 6.91 1.21 18.76
C PHE A 141 5.52 1.37 18.13
N VAL A 142 5.44 1.56 16.80
CA VAL A 142 4.14 1.72 16.11
C VAL A 142 3.29 0.44 16.22
N ALA A 143 3.88 -0.74 16.14
CA ALA A 143 3.16 -2.00 16.33
C ALA A 143 2.63 -2.15 17.77
N ALA A 144 3.39 -1.72 18.78
CA ALA A 144 2.96 -1.71 20.18
C ALA A 144 1.83 -0.71 20.43
N GLU A 145 1.93 0.52 19.89
CA GLU A 145 0.87 1.53 19.98
C GLU A 145 -0.41 1.08 19.24
N ALA A 146 -0.27 0.36 18.12
CA ALA A 146 -1.38 -0.26 17.41
C ALA A 146 -2.09 -1.31 18.25
N ALA A 147 -1.33 -2.19 18.91
CA ALA A 147 -1.87 -3.22 19.78
C ALA A 147 -2.54 -2.63 21.03
N ALA A 148 -2.02 -1.50 21.52
CA ALA A 148 -2.57 -0.79 22.67
C ALA A 148 -3.73 0.17 22.33
N GLY A 149 -4.09 0.34 21.05
CA GLY A 149 -5.17 1.23 20.63
C GLY A 149 -4.89 2.72 20.82
N ARG A 150 -3.61 3.12 20.90
CA ARG A 150 -3.17 4.50 21.15
C ARG A 150 -2.75 5.25 19.90
N LEU A 151 -2.87 4.64 18.73
CA LEU A 151 -2.59 5.31 17.47
C LEU A 151 -3.64 6.39 17.18
N PRO A 152 -3.25 7.45 16.45
CA PRO A 152 -4.18 8.41 15.89
C PRO A 152 -5.33 7.73 15.12
N GLU A 153 -6.54 8.29 15.24
CA GLU A 153 -7.77 7.67 14.72
C GLU A 153 -7.73 7.43 13.21
N ASP A 154 -7.12 8.36 12.47
CA ASP A 154 -6.88 8.27 11.02
C ASP A 154 -5.98 7.08 10.67
N VAL A 155 -4.90 6.86 11.42
CA VAL A 155 -3.99 5.71 11.22
C VAL A 155 -4.66 4.41 11.67
N ALA A 156 -5.39 4.43 12.78
CA ALA A 156 -6.07 3.26 13.33
C ALA A 156 -7.12 2.68 12.34
N LYS A 157 -7.89 3.56 11.68
CA LYS A 157 -8.87 3.18 10.65
C LYS A 157 -8.25 2.46 9.44
N LEU A 158 -6.97 2.70 9.16
CA LEU A 158 -6.26 2.09 8.03
C LEU A 158 -5.71 0.69 8.34
N ILE A 159 -5.61 0.30 9.61
CA ILE A 159 -5.03 -1.01 10.00
C ILE A 159 -5.84 -2.19 9.45
N PRO A 160 -7.19 -2.22 9.57
CA PRO A 160 -7.98 -3.32 9.01
C PRO A 160 -7.82 -3.42 7.48
N LEU A 161 -7.81 -2.28 6.79
CA LEU A 161 -7.61 -2.20 5.34
C LEU A 161 -6.23 -2.71 4.93
N ALA A 162 -5.17 -2.29 5.63
CA ALA A 162 -3.79 -2.69 5.35
C ALA A 162 -3.53 -4.19 5.59
N ASN A 163 -4.21 -4.77 6.59
CA ASN A 163 -4.13 -6.20 6.89
C ASN A 163 -4.82 -7.06 5.82
N ALA A 164 -5.86 -6.53 5.15
CA ALA A 164 -6.60 -7.19 4.07
C ALA A 164 -7.12 -8.61 4.42
N ARG A 165 -7.46 -8.86 5.68
CA ARG A 165 -7.95 -10.15 6.18
C ARG A 165 -9.45 -10.10 6.49
N ASN A 166 -10.13 -11.22 6.30
CA ASN A 166 -11.59 -11.33 6.45
C ASN A 166 -12.09 -11.10 7.89
N ASN A 167 -11.23 -11.20 8.91
CA ASN A 167 -11.67 -11.22 10.30
C ASN A 167 -11.46 -9.91 11.07
N GLY A 168 -10.91 -8.84 10.48
CA GLY A 168 -10.86 -7.47 11.04
C GLY A 168 -10.15 -7.23 12.40
N GLU A 169 -9.96 -8.25 13.22
CA GLU A 169 -9.69 -8.14 14.67
C GLU A 169 -8.21 -8.18 15.05
N ARG A 170 -7.32 -8.54 14.12
CA ARG A 170 -5.90 -8.68 14.47
C ARG A 170 -5.17 -7.34 14.37
N SER A 171 -4.44 -7.02 15.43
CA SER A 171 -3.47 -5.92 15.45
C SER A 171 -2.34 -6.14 14.42
N LEU A 172 -1.71 -5.04 14.01
CA LEU A 172 -0.60 -5.04 13.07
C LEU A 172 0.67 -5.62 13.71
N SER A 173 1.25 -6.67 13.12
CA SER A 173 2.47 -7.28 13.68
C SER A 173 3.75 -6.57 13.24
N GLU A 174 4.72 -6.46 14.16
CA GLU A 174 6.04 -5.85 13.91
C GLU A 174 6.73 -6.42 12.66
N PRO A 175 6.84 -7.76 12.46
CA PRO A 175 7.53 -8.30 11.29
C PRO A 175 6.85 -7.92 9.96
N THR A 176 5.52 -7.80 9.96
CA THR A 176 4.74 -7.43 8.78
C THR A 176 4.99 -5.97 8.43
N LEU A 177 4.91 -5.08 9.42
CA LEU A 177 5.18 -3.66 9.24
C LEU A 177 6.62 -3.42 8.81
N TYR A 178 7.58 -4.13 9.42
CA TYR A 178 8.99 -4.04 9.03
C TYR A 178 9.22 -4.43 7.56
N ARG A 179 8.53 -5.47 7.08
CA ARG A 179 8.58 -5.88 5.67
C ARG A 179 8.02 -4.80 4.74
N TRP A 180 6.92 -4.15 5.10
CA TRP A 180 6.36 -3.04 4.31
C TRP A 180 7.30 -1.83 4.26
N VAL A 181 7.87 -1.44 5.41
CA VAL A 181 8.86 -0.34 5.48
C VAL A 181 10.07 -0.65 4.61
N ARG A 182 10.56 -1.90 4.64
CA ARG A 182 11.69 -2.33 3.80
C ARG A 182 11.34 -2.28 2.30
N ALA A 183 10.14 -2.74 1.92
CA ALA A 183 9.67 -2.69 0.53
C ALA A 183 9.51 -1.23 0.04
N TYR A 184 8.95 -0.37 0.89
CA TYR A 184 8.76 1.05 0.59
C TYR A 184 10.09 1.77 0.35
N ARG A 185 11.09 1.55 1.23
CA ARG A 185 12.42 2.17 1.10
C ARG A 185 13.24 1.61 -0.06
N ALA A 186 12.93 0.41 -0.54
CA ALA A 186 13.58 -0.18 -1.70
C ALA A 186 13.05 0.41 -3.02
N ALA A 187 11.86 0.99 -3.02
CA ALA A 187 11.24 1.62 -4.18
C ALA A 187 11.59 3.12 -4.26
N SER A 188 12.02 3.57 -5.45
CA SER A 188 12.41 4.96 -5.71
C SER A 188 11.22 5.90 -5.71
N ASP A 189 10.20 5.57 -6.48
CA ASP A 189 9.14 6.47 -6.91
C ASP A 189 7.81 6.14 -6.21
N SER A 190 6.87 7.10 -6.23
CA SER A 190 5.55 6.91 -5.61
C SER A 190 4.81 5.69 -6.17
N MET A 191 4.82 5.54 -7.51
CA MET A 191 4.17 4.41 -8.19
C MET A 191 4.81 3.05 -7.83
N SER A 192 6.14 2.99 -7.78
CA SER A 192 6.83 1.75 -7.43
C SER A 192 6.64 1.38 -5.96
N ARG A 193 6.45 2.36 -5.06
CA ARG A 193 6.07 2.12 -3.66
C ARG A 193 4.68 1.53 -3.54
N LEU A 194 3.69 2.11 -4.24
CA LEU A 194 2.33 1.56 -4.24
C LEU A 194 2.31 0.12 -4.74
N LEU A 195 2.99 -0.14 -5.86
CA LEU A 195 3.08 -1.49 -6.43
C LEU A 195 3.80 -2.47 -5.49
N ALA A 196 4.89 -2.04 -4.84
CA ALA A 196 5.64 -2.87 -3.90
C ALA A 196 4.86 -3.22 -2.62
N LEU A 197 3.92 -2.35 -2.22
CA LEU A 197 3.10 -2.54 -1.01
C LEU A 197 1.75 -3.20 -1.33
N ALA A 198 1.37 -3.33 -2.60
CA ALA A 198 0.16 -4.01 -3.01
C ALA A 198 0.17 -5.49 -2.58
N PRO A 199 -0.95 -6.03 -2.06
CA PRO A 199 -1.03 -7.44 -1.71
C PRO A 199 -0.96 -8.30 -2.98
N VAL A 200 -0.01 -9.22 -3.00
CA VAL A 200 0.10 -10.21 -4.08
C VAL A 200 -1.01 -11.25 -3.91
N LYS A 201 -1.75 -11.53 -5.00
CA LYS A 201 -2.70 -12.64 -5.01
C LYS A 201 -1.92 -13.94 -4.85
N THR A 202 -2.11 -14.64 -3.74
CA THR A 202 -1.41 -15.91 -3.45
C THR A 202 -1.78 -16.99 -4.46
N ARG A 203 -2.96 -16.89 -5.10
CA ARG A 203 -3.43 -17.83 -6.11
C ARG A 203 -4.13 -17.08 -7.23
N GLU A 204 -3.59 -17.16 -8.44
CA GLU A 204 -4.28 -16.72 -9.63
C GLU A 204 -5.44 -17.67 -9.93
N LYS A 205 -6.58 -17.13 -10.37
CA LYS A 205 -7.73 -17.95 -10.75
C LYS A 205 -7.42 -18.59 -12.10
N THR A 206 -7.47 -19.92 -12.19
CA THR A 206 -7.30 -20.64 -13.46
C THR A 206 -8.26 -20.06 -14.51
N PRO A 207 -7.78 -19.63 -15.69
CA PRO A 207 -8.64 -19.08 -16.73
C PRO A 207 -9.65 -20.13 -17.17
N LEU A 208 -10.88 -19.70 -17.50
CA LEU A 208 -11.99 -20.62 -17.80
C LEU A 208 -11.66 -21.58 -18.94
N LEU A 209 -10.89 -21.12 -19.93
CA LEU A 209 -10.45 -21.92 -21.08
C LEU A 209 -9.45 -23.03 -20.72
N ALA A 210 -8.73 -22.91 -19.59
CA ALA A 210 -7.78 -23.92 -19.12
C ALA A 210 -8.43 -24.93 -18.15
N ILE A 211 -9.76 -24.94 -18.03
CA ILE A 211 -10.49 -25.87 -17.17
C ILE A 211 -10.99 -27.02 -18.03
N ASP A 212 -10.26 -28.13 -18.01
CA ASP A 212 -10.47 -29.27 -18.92
C ASP A 212 -11.86 -29.91 -18.81
N TRP A 213 -12.42 -29.97 -17.60
CA TRP A 213 -13.73 -30.60 -17.36
C TRP A 213 -14.92 -29.70 -17.75
N LEU A 214 -14.69 -28.38 -17.91
CA LEU A 214 -15.77 -27.39 -18.08
C LEU A 214 -16.60 -27.63 -19.35
N PRO A 215 -16.02 -27.89 -20.54
CA PRO A 215 -16.81 -28.18 -21.74
C PRO A 215 -17.73 -29.40 -21.57
N TYR A 216 -17.24 -30.47 -20.94
CA TYR A 216 -18.02 -31.68 -20.68
C TYR A 216 -19.16 -31.43 -19.70
N PHE A 217 -18.90 -30.65 -18.64
CA PHE A 217 -19.96 -30.24 -17.72
C PHE A 217 -21.04 -29.42 -18.43
N LEU A 218 -20.63 -28.46 -19.26
CA LEU A 218 -21.55 -27.61 -20.03
C LEU A 218 -22.40 -28.44 -20.99
N MET A 219 -21.87 -29.49 -21.62
CA MET A 219 -22.66 -30.42 -22.45
C MET A 219 -23.85 -31.05 -21.70
N PHE A 220 -23.72 -31.29 -20.40
CA PHE A 220 -24.81 -31.81 -19.56
C PHE A 220 -25.71 -30.70 -19.03
N TYR A 221 -25.16 -29.52 -18.73
CA TYR A 221 -25.89 -28.40 -18.14
C TYR A 221 -26.68 -27.56 -19.16
N GLN A 222 -26.12 -27.32 -20.35
CA GLN A 222 -26.66 -26.46 -21.42
C GLN A 222 -27.75 -27.13 -22.27
N ARG A 223 -28.69 -27.82 -21.61
CA ARG A 223 -29.77 -28.55 -22.29
C ARG A 223 -31.11 -27.82 -22.19
N PRO A 224 -32.01 -27.94 -23.19
CA PRO A 224 -33.33 -27.31 -23.17
C PRO A 224 -34.19 -27.70 -21.96
N ASN A 225 -33.99 -28.91 -21.42
CA ASN A 225 -34.70 -29.42 -20.24
C ASN A 225 -34.26 -28.76 -18.93
N LYS A 226 -33.35 -27.77 -18.99
CA LYS A 226 -32.86 -26.97 -17.86
C LYS A 226 -32.44 -27.81 -16.63
N PRO A 227 -31.59 -28.85 -16.80
CA PRO A 227 -31.18 -29.69 -15.66
C PRO A 227 -30.56 -28.85 -14.54
N THR A 228 -30.78 -29.29 -13.30
CA THR A 228 -30.15 -28.66 -12.14
C THR A 228 -28.64 -28.88 -12.16
N MET A 229 -27.89 -28.04 -11.45
CA MET A 229 -26.43 -28.16 -11.38
C MET A 229 -26.00 -29.53 -10.83
N MET A 230 -26.72 -30.03 -9.83
CA MET A 230 -26.50 -31.36 -9.25
C MET A 230 -26.80 -32.50 -10.25
N ALA A 231 -27.89 -32.39 -11.03
CA ALA A 231 -28.19 -33.38 -12.06
C ALA A 231 -27.12 -33.43 -13.16
N ALA A 232 -26.62 -32.26 -13.59
CA ALA A 232 -25.52 -32.19 -14.54
C ALA A 232 -24.21 -32.74 -13.97
N ALA A 233 -23.91 -32.46 -12.69
CA ALA A 233 -22.73 -33.00 -12.01
C ALA A 233 -22.76 -34.53 -11.87
N LYS A 234 -23.94 -35.12 -11.61
CA LYS A 234 -24.11 -36.59 -11.60
C LYS A 234 -23.82 -37.21 -12.98
N LYS A 235 -24.28 -36.57 -14.06
CA LYS A 235 -23.98 -37.03 -15.42
C LYS A 235 -22.51 -36.87 -15.78
N LEU A 236 -21.87 -35.80 -15.33
CA LEU A 236 -20.42 -35.64 -15.47
C LEU A 236 -19.65 -36.77 -14.76
N ALA A 237 -20.07 -37.13 -13.55
CA ALA A 237 -19.46 -38.24 -12.80
C ALA A 237 -19.62 -39.58 -13.53
N GLN A 238 -20.81 -39.86 -14.08
CA GLN A 238 -21.06 -41.04 -14.91
C GLN A 238 -20.14 -41.06 -16.15
N TRP A 239 -20.00 -39.92 -16.83
CA TRP A 239 -19.10 -39.80 -17.97
C TRP A 239 -17.64 -40.07 -17.59
N TYR A 240 -17.15 -39.54 -16.46
CA TYR A 240 -15.78 -39.82 -15.98
C TYR A 240 -15.57 -41.29 -15.60
N LEU A 241 -16.60 -41.95 -15.05
CA LEU A 241 -16.59 -43.37 -14.73
C LEU A 241 -16.44 -44.22 -16.01
N GLU A 242 -17.23 -43.91 -17.04
CA GLU A 242 -17.16 -44.58 -18.35
C GLU A 242 -15.80 -44.38 -19.04
N GLN A 243 -15.18 -43.22 -18.84
CA GLN A 243 -13.86 -42.89 -19.39
C GLN A 243 -12.68 -43.44 -18.55
N GLY A 244 -12.94 -44.06 -17.39
CA GLY A 244 -11.90 -44.55 -16.49
C GLY A 244 -11.00 -43.45 -15.88
N LYS A 245 -11.44 -42.18 -15.88
CA LYS A 245 -10.65 -41.01 -15.46
C LYS A 245 -11.18 -40.37 -14.16
N ILE A 246 -11.60 -41.19 -13.21
CA ILE A 246 -12.25 -40.72 -11.97
C ILE A 246 -11.36 -39.75 -11.18
N GLU A 247 -10.04 -39.94 -11.20
CA GLU A 247 -9.08 -39.07 -10.50
C GLU A 247 -9.09 -37.60 -11.00
N GLN A 248 -9.53 -37.37 -12.23
CA GLN A 248 -9.62 -36.04 -12.84
C GLN A 248 -10.99 -35.39 -12.61
N MET A 249 -11.89 -36.07 -11.89
CA MET A 249 -13.24 -35.57 -11.63
C MET A 249 -13.20 -34.34 -10.71
N PRO A 250 -13.84 -33.23 -11.08
CA PRO A 250 -13.96 -32.09 -10.20
C PRO A 250 -14.92 -32.35 -9.03
N SER A 251 -14.62 -31.78 -7.86
CA SER A 251 -15.57 -31.71 -6.75
C SER A 251 -16.75 -30.79 -7.11
N TYR A 252 -17.91 -31.05 -6.52
CA TYR A 252 -19.10 -30.23 -6.71
C TYR A 252 -18.87 -28.74 -6.37
N ASP A 253 -18.06 -28.45 -5.35
CA ASP A 253 -17.71 -27.07 -4.98
C ASP A 253 -16.86 -26.37 -6.06
N GLN A 254 -16.00 -27.12 -6.74
CA GLN A 254 -15.23 -26.62 -7.88
C GLN A 254 -16.18 -26.28 -9.04
N ILE A 255 -17.16 -27.15 -9.30
CA ILE A 255 -18.21 -26.91 -10.30
C ILE A 255 -18.98 -25.62 -9.97
N GLN A 256 -19.47 -25.47 -8.74
CA GLN A 256 -20.18 -24.26 -8.31
C GLN A 256 -19.34 -23.00 -8.45
N THR A 257 -18.08 -23.05 -8.03
CA THR A 257 -17.16 -21.90 -8.06
C THR A 257 -16.88 -21.44 -9.48
N VAL A 258 -16.65 -22.37 -10.41
CA VAL A 258 -16.44 -22.05 -11.83
C VAL A 258 -17.72 -21.54 -12.46
N MET A 259 -18.87 -22.14 -12.15
CA MET A 259 -20.17 -21.67 -12.66
C MET A 259 -20.48 -20.24 -12.22
N LYS A 260 -20.14 -19.84 -10.98
CA LYS A 260 -20.30 -18.44 -10.52
C LYS A 260 -19.48 -17.44 -11.34
N ARG A 261 -18.34 -17.87 -11.90
CA ARG A 261 -17.46 -17.03 -12.73
C ARG A 261 -17.92 -16.94 -14.19
N LEU A 262 -18.78 -17.85 -14.63
CA LEU A 262 -19.20 -17.94 -16.02
C LEU A 262 -20.20 -16.81 -16.36
N PRO A 263 -20.05 -16.10 -17.49
CA PRO A 263 -21.04 -15.12 -17.93
C PRO A 263 -22.43 -15.74 -18.13
N GLU A 264 -23.48 -14.95 -17.91
CA GLU A 264 -24.86 -15.46 -17.92
C GLU A 264 -25.27 -16.03 -19.29
N HIS A 265 -24.90 -15.35 -20.38
CA HIS A 265 -25.13 -15.84 -21.73
C HIS A 265 -24.46 -17.20 -21.99
N MET A 266 -23.27 -17.45 -21.41
CA MET A 266 -22.62 -18.76 -21.52
C MET A 266 -23.33 -19.81 -20.68
N LYS A 267 -23.84 -19.50 -19.49
CA LYS A 267 -24.59 -20.47 -18.68
C LYS A 267 -25.89 -20.89 -19.37
N GLU A 268 -26.62 -19.92 -19.92
CA GLU A 268 -27.96 -20.10 -20.46
C GLU A 268 -27.99 -20.55 -21.93
N ARG A 269 -26.82 -20.65 -22.58
CA ARG A 269 -26.68 -21.22 -23.92
C ARG A 269 -27.32 -22.61 -23.97
N GLY A 270 -28.18 -22.84 -24.96
CA GLY A 270 -28.92 -24.10 -25.13
C GLY A 270 -30.04 -24.36 -24.10
N ARG A 271 -30.08 -23.66 -22.96
CA ARG A 271 -31.15 -23.71 -21.94
C ARG A 271 -32.29 -22.75 -22.26
N ARG A 272 -31.96 -21.62 -22.88
CA ARG A 272 -32.91 -20.66 -23.46
C ARG A 272 -32.76 -20.70 -24.98
N THR A 273 -33.88 -20.57 -25.69
CA THR A 273 -33.94 -20.56 -27.15
C THR A 273 -34.65 -19.30 -27.64
N GLY A 274 -34.39 -18.92 -28.90
CA GLY A 274 -35.06 -17.79 -29.54
C GLY A 274 -34.77 -16.44 -28.89
N SER A 275 -35.80 -15.60 -28.80
CA SER A 275 -35.72 -14.23 -28.27
C SER A 275 -35.20 -14.17 -26.83
N ALA A 276 -35.57 -15.14 -26.00
CA ALA A 276 -35.15 -15.20 -24.59
C ALA A 276 -33.64 -15.41 -24.41
N TYR A 277 -32.97 -16.06 -25.37
CA TYR A 277 -31.51 -16.17 -25.38
C TYR A 277 -30.86 -14.93 -26.01
N LYS A 278 -31.43 -14.40 -27.10
CA LYS A 278 -30.94 -13.17 -27.74
C LYS A 278 -30.89 -11.99 -26.76
N ALA A 279 -31.86 -11.88 -25.84
CA ALA A 279 -31.87 -10.85 -24.81
C ALA A 279 -30.71 -10.93 -23.80
N LEU A 280 -30.04 -12.09 -23.69
CA LEU A 280 -28.87 -12.27 -22.81
C LEU A 280 -27.54 -11.99 -23.50
N LEU A 281 -27.53 -11.91 -24.85
CA LEU A 281 -26.31 -11.68 -25.59
C LEU A 281 -25.81 -10.25 -25.33
N PRO A 282 -24.49 -10.07 -25.17
CA PRO A 282 -23.91 -8.74 -24.93
C PRO A 282 -23.96 -7.84 -26.18
N TYR A 283 -24.30 -8.40 -27.34
CA TYR A 283 -24.46 -7.67 -28.60
C TYR A 283 -25.71 -8.15 -29.34
N ILE A 284 -26.22 -7.30 -30.21
CA ILE A 284 -27.34 -7.59 -31.10
C ILE A 284 -26.77 -7.73 -32.50
N ASP A 285 -26.77 -8.95 -33.04
CA ASP A 285 -26.57 -9.14 -34.47
C ASP A 285 -27.84 -8.70 -35.20
N ARG A 286 -27.72 -7.65 -36.01
CA ARG A 286 -28.74 -7.29 -37.00
C ARG A 286 -28.38 -8.02 -38.27
N ASP A 287 -29.31 -8.82 -38.75
CA ASP A 287 -29.15 -9.50 -40.02
C ASP A 287 -29.46 -8.50 -41.15
N TRP A 288 -28.42 -8.06 -41.86
CA TRP A 288 -28.53 -7.10 -42.95
C TRP A 288 -28.85 -7.78 -44.28
N THR A 289 -28.92 -9.12 -44.32
CA THR A 289 -29.23 -9.88 -45.55
C THR A 289 -30.66 -9.65 -46.05
N ALA A 290 -31.56 -9.18 -45.19
CA ALA A 290 -32.93 -8.85 -45.52
C ALA A 290 -33.13 -7.38 -45.97
N LEU A 291 -32.11 -6.53 -45.89
CA LEU A 291 -32.19 -5.13 -46.32
C LEU A 291 -31.85 -5.02 -47.80
N LYS A 292 -32.74 -4.40 -48.57
CA LYS A 292 -32.52 -4.11 -49.98
C LYS A 292 -31.62 -2.88 -50.12
N PRO A 293 -30.96 -2.70 -51.28
CA PRO A 293 -30.31 -1.43 -51.59
C PRO A 293 -31.31 -0.27 -51.40
N ASN A 294 -30.94 0.73 -50.58
CA ASN A 294 -31.74 1.89 -50.13
C ASN A 294 -32.77 1.70 -49.00
N ASP A 295 -32.68 0.65 -48.16
CA ASP A 295 -33.55 0.51 -46.97
C ASP A 295 -33.09 1.30 -45.71
N VAL A 296 -32.01 2.10 -45.78
CA VAL A 296 -31.47 2.93 -44.67
C VAL A 296 -31.01 4.29 -45.14
#